data_AF-A0A9P6ZU29-F1
#
_entry.id   AF-A0A9P6ZU29-F1
#
_cell.length_a   1.000
_cell.length_b   1.000
_cell.length_c   1.000
_cell.angle_alpha   90.00
_cell.angle_beta   90.00
_cell.angle_gamma   90.00
#
_symmetry.space_group_name_H-M   'P 1'
#
loop_
_entity.id
_entity.type
_entity.pdbx_description
1 polymer ?
#
loop_
_entity_poly.entity_id
_entity_poly.type
_entity_poly.pdbx_seq_one_letter_code
_entity_poly.pdbx_strand_id
1 'polypeptide(L)'
;DLPVTHILLTSRSEEHIRKAMQTEEMRTLVCEIPVRTSGEGVAATISLDGADVDNDIHIFLQHSFTELQSRHPDFPRPSTDQLARLASRAGRRFIVASTMMKFIDDRHNDPRDRLQLMLELTSELLPGTEVYKLYDQILSTCTEPTLAYLHLSVVCALVDPLPMSQISKLLGPSQGRDVERVLVQLRSVIEIPTDSSCPVYISHSSVRDYVSHRSNCSLRQDTTSPHSLLALS
;
A
#
# COMPACT_ATOMS: atom_id res chain seq x y z
N ASP A 1 -22.35 32.18 21.38
CA ASP A 1 -22.19 31.44 20.13
C ASP A 1 -20.99 30.52 20.21
N LEU A 2 -21.24 29.21 20.10
CA LEU A 2 -20.17 28.21 19.95
C LEU A 2 -19.76 28.16 18.47
N PRO A 3 -18.46 28.04 18.15
CA PRO A 3 -18.02 27.96 16.76
C PRO A 3 -18.52 26.68 16.10
N VAL A 4 -18.98 26.80 14.86
CA VAL A 4 -19.32 25.64 14.01
C VAL A 4 -18.03 24.84 13.77
N THR A 5 -18.03 23.58 14.17
CA THR A 5 -16.89 22.66 13.98
C THR A 5 -17.27 21.62 12.95
N HIS A 6 -16.49 21.51 11.87
CA HIS A 6 -16.64 20.46 10.86
C HIS A 6 -15.62 19.36 11.14
N ILE A 7 -16.08 18.13 11.33
CA ILE A 7 -15.25 16.96 11.63
C ILE A 7 -15.42 15.96 10.48
N LEU A 8 -14.32 15.57 9.84
CA LEU A 8 -14.29 14.52 8.83
C LEU A 8 -13.80 13.22 9.48
N LEU A 9 -14.68 12.21 9.52
CA LEU A 9 -14.34 10.87 9.99
C LEU A 9 -14.18 9.95 8.79
N THR A 10 -13.02 9.33 8.65
CA THR A 10 -12.73 8.36 7.58
C THR A 10 -12.48 6.99 8.18
N SER A 11 -13.02 5.94 7.56
CA SER A 11 -12.81 4.57 7.99
C SER A 11 -12.78 3.63 6.77
N ARG A 12 -12.19 2.45 6.94
CA ARG A 12 -12.50 1.31 6.05
C ARG A 12 -14.00 1.01 6.14
N SER A 13 -14.60 0.56 5.04
CA SER A 13 -16.02 0.14 5.01
C SER A 13 -16.19 -1.19 5.74
N GLU A 14 -16.08 -1.17 7.06
CA GLU A 14 -16.31 -2.33 7.91
C GLU A 14 -17.75 -2.33 8.41
N GLU A 15 -18.38 -3.51 8.37
CA GLU A 15 -19.82 -3.63 8.63
C GLU A 15 -20.21 -3.15 10.03
N HIS A 16 -19.33 -3.35 11.02
CA HIS A 16 -19.58 -2.91 12.39
C HIS A 16 -19.56 -1.38 12.53
N ILE A 17 -18.68 -0.69 11.78
CA ILE A 17 -18.57 0.77 11.76
C ILE A 17 -19.77 1.36 11.02
N ARG A 18 -20.13 0.76 9.88
CA ARG A 18 -21.30 1.15 9.09
C ARG A 18 -22.59 1.07 9.92
N LYS A 19 -22.76 -0.02 10.69
CA LYS A 19 -23.88 -0.18 11.62
C LYS A 19 -23.85 0.84 12.75
N ALA A 20 -22.68 1.10 13.35
CA ALA A 20 -22.54 2.07 14.43
C ALA A 20 -22.92 3.49 13.98
N MET A 21 -22.54 3.89 12.76
CA MET A 21 -22.87 5.21 12.19
C MET A 21 -24.35 5.35 11.77
N GLN A 22 -25.08 4.25 11.66
CA GLN A 22 -26.52 4.23 11.33
C GLN A 22 -27.43 4.21 12.57
N THR A 23 -26.85 4.24 13.79
CA THR A 23 -27.63 4.31 15.03
C THR A 23 -28.37 5.65 15.15
N GLU A 24 -29.55 5.61 15.76
CA GLU A 24 -30.46 6.77 15.86
C GLU A 24 -29.81 7.96 16.61
N GLU A 25 -28.94 7.65 17.57
CA GLU A 25 -28.17 8.64 18.35
C GLU A 25 -27.14 9.37 17.47
N MET A 26 -26.42 8.64 16.59
CA MET A 26 -25.39 9.22 15.70
C MET A 26 -25.97 9.95 14.50
N ARG A 27 -27.14 9.53 14.00
CA ARG A 27 -27.81 10.16 12.85
C ARG A 27 -28.07 11.65 13.03
N THR A 28 -28.27 12.10 14.27
CA THR A 28 -28.54 13.52 14.58
C THR A 28 -27.29 14.40 14.64
N LEU A 29 -26.08 13.80 14.70
CA LEU A 29 -24.82 14.48 14.98
C LEU A 29 -23.84 14.51 13.79
N VAL A 30 -24.14 13.80 12.70
CA VAL A 30 -23.25 13.67 11.53
C VAL A 30 -23.76 14.55 10.38
N CYS A 31 -22.95 15.54 9.97
CA CYS A 31 -23.22 16.40 8.80
C CYS A 31 -22.39 15.97 7.58
N GLU A 32 -22.94 16.15 6.38
CA GLU A 32 -22.37 15.69 5.11
C GLU A 32 -21.87 16.85 4.23
N ILE A 33 -20.89 16.57 3.36
CA ILE A 33 -20.36 17.53 2.40
C ILE A 33 -20.71 17.05 0.98
N PRO A 34 -21.48 17.82 0.19
CA PRO A 34 -21.88 17.42 -1.15
C PRO A 34 -20.71 17.56 -2.14
N VAL A 35 -20.23 16.43 -2.67
CA VAL A 35 -19.38 16.43 -3.87
C VAL A 35 -20.30 16.36 -5.09
N ARG A 36 -20.67 17.55 -5.57
CA ARG A 36 -21.33 17.90 -6.85
C ARG A 36 -22.02 16.76 -7.64
N THR A 37 -23.31 16.58 -7.39
CA THR A 37 -24.31 16.38 -8.46
C THR A 37 -25.63 17.02 -8.02
N SER A 38 -26.29 17.73 -8.93
CA SER A 38 -27.53 18.47 -8.70
C SER A 38 -28.67 17.60 -8.16
N GLY A 39 -29.21 17.95 -6.98
CA GLY A 39 -30.46 17.41 -6.45
C GLY A 39 -30.55 17.54 -4.93
N GLU A 40 -31.60 18.19 -4.43
CA GLU A 40 -31.88 18.34 -3.00
C GLU A 40 -32.21 17.00 -2.33
N GLY A 41 -31.48 16.67 -1.25
CA GLY A 41 -31.71 15.51 -0.40
C GLY A 41 -30.68 15.44 0.74
N VAL A 42 -31.12 15.03 1.94
CA VAL A 42 -30.37 15.04 3.20
C VAL A 42 -29.98 13.59 3.56
N ALA A 43 -28.94 13.03 2.93
CA ALA A 43 -28.13 11.88 3.36
C ALA A 43 -27.22 11.35 2.19
N ALA A 44 -25.95 11.07 2.44
CA ALA A 44 -24.91 10.59 1.54
C ALA A 44 -23.72 9.99 2.31
N THR A 45 -23.57 8.66 2.20
CA THR A 45 -22.28 7.99 2.42
C THR A 45 -21.41 8.22 1.19
N ILE A 46 -20.23 8.84 1.33
CA ILE A 46 -19.25 8.89 0.24
C ILE A 46 -18.63 7.50 0.11
N SER A 47 -19.22 6.69 -0.77
CA SER A 47 -18.60 5.45 -1.18
C SER A 47 -17.48 5.77 -2.16
N LEU A 48 -16.25 5.58 -1.71
CA LEU A 48 -15.07 5.60 -2.58
C LEU A 48 -15.02 4.37 -3.52
N ASP A 49 -16.02 3.49 -3.48
CA ASP A 49 -16.21 2.35 -4.37
C ASP A 49 -17.25 2.63 -5.48
N GLY A 50 -17.53 3.90 -5.79
CA GLY A 50 -18.51 4.34 -6.80
C GLY A 50 -18.14 4.02 -8.26
N ALA A 51 -19.07 4.16 -9.20
CA ALA A 51 -18.88 3.73 -10.60
C ALA A 51 -17.60 4.29 -11.27
N ASP A 52 -17.14 5.47 -10.86
CA ASP A 52 -16.02 6.19 -11.49
C ASP A 52 -14.61 5.76 -11.02
N VAL A 53 -14.48 4.86 -10.05
CA VAL A 53 -13.18 4.49 -9.47
C VAL A 53 -12.19 3.94 -10.50
N ASP A 54 -12.68 3.15 -11.47
CA ASP A 54 -11.83 2.63 -12.55
C ASP A 54 -11.30 3.77 -13.44
N ASN A 55 -12.12 4.79 -13.69
CA ASN A 55 -11.73 5.98 -14.44
C ASN A 55 -10.76 6.85 -13.63
N ASP A 56 -10.98 7.02 -12.33
CA ASP A 56 -10.09 7.79 -11.46
C ASP A 56 -8.72 7.13 -11.33
N ILE A 57 -8.66 5.80 -11.23
CA ILE A 57 -7.40 5.04 -11.27
C ILE A 57 -6.71 5.23 -12.61
N HIS A 58 -7.46 5.21 -13.72
CA HIS A 58 -6.89 5.45 -15.04
C HIS A 58 -6.26 6.84 -15.16
N ILE A 59 -6.96 7.88 -14.68
CA ILE A 59 -6.45 9.26 -14.62
C ILE A 59 -5.21 9.34 -13.73
N PHE A 60 -5.26 8.72 -12.55
CA PHE A 60 -4.11 8.65 -11.64
C PHE A 60 -2.88 8.02 -12.30
N LEU A 61 -3.05 6.90 -13.01
CA LEU A 61 -1.96 6.24 -13.73
C LEU A 61 -1.41 7.13 -14.84
N GLN A 62 -2.29 7.74 -15.66
CA GLN A 62 -1.87 8.68 -16.71
C GLN A 62 -1.05 9.83 -16.16
N HIS A 63 -1.49 10.44 -15.07
CA HIS A 63 -0.75 11.51 -14.38
C HIS A 63 0.59 11.01 -13.87
N SER A 64 0.60 9.88 -13.16
CA SER A 64 1.81 9.31 -12.56
C SER A 64 2.87 8.96 -13.61
N PHE A 65 2.46 8.43 -14.77
CA PHE A 65 3.39 8.19 -15.88
C PHE A 65 3.89 9.49 -16.52
N THR A 66 3.07 10.54 -16.57
CA THR A 66 3.53 11.86 -17.03
C THR A 66 4.61 12.42 -16.10
N GLU A 67 4.45 12.26 -14.78
CA GLU A 67 5.47 12.64 -13.79
C GLU A 67 6.72 11.74 -13.82
N LEU A 68 6.57 10.47 -14.18
CA LEU A 68 7.71 9.58 -14.40
C LEU A 68 8.52 10.06 -15.61
N GLN A 69 7.84 10.41 -16.71
CA GLN A 69 8.49 10.89 -17.94
C GLN A 69 9.22 12.22 -17.77
N SER A 70 8.74 13.10 -16.89
CA SER A 70 9.44 14.36 -16.60
C SER A 70 10.80 14.13 -15.94
N ARG A 71 10.96 13.01 -15.22
CA ARG A 71 12.21 12.59 -14.56
C ARG A 71 13.03 11.61 -15.40
N HIS A 72 12.38 10.88 -16.30
CA HIS A 72 12.97 9.92 -17.22
C HIS A 72 12.53 10.22 -18.66
N PRO A 73 13.14 11.20 -19.35
CA PRO A 73 12.72 11.62 -20.69
C PRO A 73 12.74 10.51 -21.74
N ASP A 74 13.63 9.52 -21.57
CA ASP A 74 13.77 8.37 -22.47
C ASP A 74 12.72 7.27 -22.21
N PHE A 75 11.87 7.42 -21.18
CA PHE A 75 10.83 6.44 -20.88
C PHE A 75 9.65 6.57 -21.85
N PRO A 76 9.33 5.51 -22.63
CA PRO A 76 8.25 5.58 -23.61
C PRO A 76 6.90 5.77 -22.91
N ARG A 77 6.01 6.53 -23.54
CA ARG A 77 4.65 6.70 -23.02
C ARG A 77 3.94 5.35 -23.05
N PRO A 78 3.35 4.89 -21.93
CA PRO A 78 2.57 3.66 -21.95
C PRO A 78 1.42 3.76 -22.94
N SER A 79 1.14 2.66 -23.63
CA SER A 79 0.00 2.58 -24.53
C SER A 79 -1.32 2.62 -23.74
N THR A 80 -2.42 2.98 -24.41
CA THR A 80 -3.75 2.95 -23.81
C THR A 80 -4.11 1.56 -23.28
N ASP A 81 -3.67 0.49 -23.97
CA ASP A 81 -3.85 -0.90 -23.52
C ASP A 81 -3.07 -1.19 -22.23
N GLN A 82 -1.80 -0.76 -22.14
CA GLN A 82 -1.00 -0.94 -20.93
C GLN A 82 -1.64 -0.23 -19.72
N LEU A 83 -2.14 1.00 -19.92
CA LEU A 83 -2.84 1.75 -18.87
C LEU A 83 -4.13 1.06 -18.45
N ALA A 84 -4.94 0.59 -19.40
CA ALA A 84 -6.18 -0.13 -19.11
C ALA A 84 -5.89 -1.44 -18.34
N ARG A 85 -4.83 -2.16 -18.73
CA ARG A 85 -4.37 -3.38 -18.05
C ARG A 85 -3.91 -3.13 -16.62
N LEU A 86 -3.20 -2.03 -16.37
CA LEU A 86 -2.79 -1.64 -15.01
C LEU A 86 -3.99 -1.18 -14.18
N ALA A 87 -4.91 -0.40 -14.76
CA ALA A 87 -6.12 0.03 -14.06
C ALA A 87 -6.99 -1.16 -13.66
N SER A 88 -7.19 -2.11 -14.58
CA SER A 88 -7.90 -3.36 -14.29
C SER A 88 -7.22 -4.17 -13.17
N ARG A 89 -5.89 -4.28 -13.19
CA ARG A 89 -5.10 -4.94 -12.11
C ARG A 89 -5.21 -4.26 -10.76
N ALA A 90 -5.39 -2.95 -10.75
CA ALA A 90 -5.60 -2.23 -9.50
C ALA A 90 -6.90 -2.67 -8.81
N GLY A 91 -7.84 -3.31 -9.52
CA GLY A 91 -9.03 -3.90 -8.93
C GLY A 91 -9.84 -2.89 -8.12
N ARG A 92 -9.93 -1.65 -8.61
CA ARG A 92 -10.59 -0.51 -7.94
C ARG A 92 -9.94 -0.07 -6.63
N ARG A 93 -8.66 -0.42 -6.41
CA ARG A 93 -7.89 -0.06 -5.21
C ARG A 93 -6.74 0.87 -5.55
N PHE A 94 -6.85 2.13 -5.13
CA PHE A 94 -5.75 3.11 -5.26
C PHE A 94 -4.45 2.65 -4.62
N ILE A 95 -4.49 1.90 -3.52
CA ILE A 95 -3.27 1.38 -2.91
C ILE A 95 -2.50 0.45 -3.86
N VAL A 96 -3.20 -0.35 -4.67
CA VAL A 96 -2.55 -1.23 -5.66
C VAL A 96 -1.95 -0.37 -6.78
N ALA A 97 -2.72 0.57 -7.34
CA ALA A 97 -2.23 1.49 -8.37
C ALA A 97 -1.00 2.31 -7.91
N SER A 98 -1.07 2.90 -6.72
CA SER A 98 0.02 3.69 -6.13
C SER A 98 1.24 2.84 -5.84
N THR A 99 1.07 1.62 -5.30
CA THR A 99 2.18 0.70 -5.03
C THR A 99 2.85 0.25 -6.33
N MET A 100 2.08 -0.04 -7.39
CA MET A 100 2.62 -0.33 -8.72
C MET A 100 3.45 0.85 -9.24
N MET A 101 2.95 2.08 -9.14
CA MET A 101 3.70 3.26 -9.58
C MET A 101 4.97 3.48 -8.76
N LYS A 102 4.93 3.36 -7.43
CA LYS A 102 6.13 3.44 -6.57
C LYS A 102 7.17 2.35 -6.89
N PHE A 103 6.72 1.18 -7.33
CA PHE A 103 7.60 0.09 -7.73
C PHE A 103 8.22 0.30 -9.11
N ILE A 104 7.45 0.85 -10.05
CA ILE A 104 7.95 1.24 -11.38
C ILE A 104 8.94 2.38 -11.27
N ASP A 105 8.60 3.38 -10.45
CA ASP A 105 9.38 4.57 -10.17
C ASP A 105 10.43 4.34 -9.08
N ASP A 106 11.15 3.22 -9.17
CA ASP A 106 12.26 2.93 -8.28
C ASP A 106 13.57 3.46 -8.86
N ARG A 107 14.29 4.26 -8.08
CA ARG A 107 15.53 4.91 -8.52
C ARG A 107 16.70 3.96 -8.80
N HIS A 108 16.61 2.70 -8.38
CA HIS A 108 17.70 1.72 -8.49
C HIS A 108 17.49 0.72 -9.61
N ASN A 109 16.36 0.78 -10.31
CA ASN A 109 15.98 -0.18 -11.33
C ASN A 109 15.48 0.52 -12.60
N ASP A 110 15.56 -0.17 -13.74
CA ASP A 110 14.99 0.37 -14.98
C ASP A 110 13.45 0.35 -14.87
N PRO A 111 12.76 1.50 -15.01
CA PRO A 111 11.30 1.57 -14.96
C PRO A 111 10.62 0.72 -16.05
N ARG A 112 11.29 0.41 -17.16
CA ARG A 112 10.77 -0.43 -18.25
C ARG A 112 10.62 -1.88 -17.79
N ASP A 113 11.66 -2.41 -17.14
CA ASP A 113 11.66 -3.77 -16.60
C ASP A 113 10.61 -3.91 -15.50
N ARG A 114 10.54 -2.90 -14.61
CA ARG A 114 9.54 -2.86 -13.53
C ARG A 114 8.11 -2.75 -14.08
N LEU A 115 7.88 -1.94 -15.12
CA LEU A 115 6.58 -1.86 -15.80
C LEU A 115 6.19 -3.22 -16.39
N GLN A 116 7.11 -3.91 -17.06
CA GLN A 116 6.84 -5.21 -17.66
C GLN A 116 6.41 -6.24 -16.61
N LEU A 117 7.09 -6.29 -15.46
CA LEU A 117 6.69 -7.14 -14.33
C LEU A 117 5.27 -6.83 -13.82
N MET A 118 4.89 -5.55 -13.79
CA MET A 118 3.53 -5.13 -13.39
C MET A 118 2.47 -5.50 -14.44
N LEU A 119 2.84 -5.52 -15.72
CA LEU A 119 1.97 -5.97 -16.80
C LEU A 119 1.80 -7.50 -16.84
N GLU A 120 2.79 -8.26 -16.36
CA GLU A 120 2.78 -9.73 -16.32
C GLU A 120 1.98 -10.32 -15.17
N LEU A 121 1.76 -9.56 -14.09
CA LEU A 121 0.87 -9.95 -12.98
C LEU A 121 -0.50 -10.38 -13.52
N THR A 122 -0.93 -11.63 -13.33
CA THR A 122 -2.23 -12.09 -13.82
C THR A 122 -3.37 -11.63 -12.89
N SER A 123 -4.52 -11.30 -13.48
CA SER A 123 -5.72 -10.85 -12.75
C SER A 123 -6.66 -12.00 -12.36
N GLU A 124 -6.23 -13.26 -12.47
CA GLU A 124 -7.09 -14.46 -12.29
C GLU A 124 -7.48 -14.74 -10.82
N LEU A 125 -7.53 -13.72 -9.97
CA LEU A 125 -7.62 -13.89 -8.53
C LEU A 125 -8.95 -13.41 -7.98
N LEU A 126 -9.30 -13.96 -6.82
CA LEU A 126 -10.50 -13.60 -6.09
C LEU A 126 -10.47 -12.11 -5.71
N PRO A 127 -11.62 -11.41 -5.84
CA PRO A 127 -11.76 -10.03 -5.40
C PRO A 127 -11.24 -9.82 -3.97
N GLY A 128 -10.29 -8.89 -3.80
CA GLY A 128 -9.71 -8.56 -2.49
C GLY A 128 -8.37 -9.21 -2.15
N THR A 129 -7.80 -10.04 -3.03
CA THR A 129 -6.45 -10.62 -2.86
C THR A 129 -5.39 -10.01 -3.77
N GLU A 130 -5.77 -9.03 -4.60
CA GLU A 130 -4.90 -8.41 -5.62
C GLU A 130 -3.69 -7.74 -4.98
N VAL A 131 -3.90 -7.09 -3.84
CA VAL A 131 -2.85 -6.37 -3.11
C VAL A 131 -1.78 -7.32 -2.55
N TYR A 132 -2.15 -8.54 -2.14
CA TYR A 132 -1.21 -9.53 -1.61
C TYR A 132 -0.33 -10.13 -2.71
N LYS A 133 -0.89 -10.27 -3.91
CA LYS A 133 -0.17 -10.78 -5.07
C LYS A 133 0.79 -9.76 -5.64
N LEU A 134 0.42 -8.48 -5.56
CA LEU A 134 1.37 -7.40 -5.78
C LEU A 134 2.55 -7.49 -4.77
N TYR A 135 2.29 -7.73 -3.49
CA TYR A 135 3.36 -7.88 -2.50
C TYR A 135 4.22 -9.13 -2.73
N ASP A 136 3.61 -10.27 -3.08
CA ASP A 136 4.34 -11.49 -3.49
C ASP A 136 5.29 -11.16 -4.66
N GLN A 137 4.80 -10.44 -5.68
CA GLN A 137 5.59 -10.07 -6.84
C GLN A 137 6.72 -9.09 -6.50
N ILE A 138 6.49 -8.13 -5.61
CA ILE A 138 7.53 -7.21 -5.17
C ILE A 138 8.62 -7.97 -4.40
N LEU A 139 8.22 -8.84 -3.48
CA LEU A 139 9.14 -9.66 -2.69
C LEU A 139 9.95 -10.62 -3.57
N SER A 140 9.35 -11.21 -4.60
CA SER A 140 10.05 -12.12 -5.51
C SER A 140 11.15 -11.43 -6.33
N THR A 141 11.09 -10.10 -6.50
CA THR A 141 12.17 -9.32 -7.13
C THR A 141 13.33 -8.98 -6.21
N CYS A 142 13.19 -9.20 -4.90
CA CYS A 142 14.28 -8.95 -3.96
C CYS A 142 15.38 -9.99 -4.15
N THR A 143 16.65 -9.61 -3.94
CA THR A 143 17.79 -10.54 -4.04
C THR A 143 17.62 -11.76 -3.12
N GLU A 144 17.05 -11.56 -1.93
CA GLU A 144 16.79 -12.61 -0.95
C GLU A 144 15.34 -12.49 -0.45
N PRO A 145 14.35 -13.05 -1.18
CA PRO A 145 12.93 -12.85 -0.89
C PRO A 145 12.52 -13.26 0.53
N THR A 146 13.08 -14.36 1.04
CA THR A 146 12.81 -14.84 2.41
C THR A 146 13.34 -13.88 3.47
N LEU A 147 14.52 -13.29 3.26
CA LEU A 147 15.11 -12.30 4.16
C LEU A 147 14.36 -10.97 4.09
N ALA A 148 13.96 -10.56 2.88
CA ALA A 148 13.11 -9.39 2.66
C ALA A 148 11.77 -9.52 3.38
N TYR A 149 11.13 -10.68 3.25
CA TYR A 149 9.91 -10.99 3.97
C TYR A 149 10.14 -10.93 5.49
N LEU A 150 11.23 -11.50 6.00
CA LEU A 150 11.56 -11.48 7.43
C LEU A 150 11.70 -10.04 7.96
N HIS A 151 12.49 -9.21 7.29
CA HIS A 151 12.70 -7.81 7.70
C HIS A 151 11.42 -6.99 7.62
N LEU A 152 10.64 -7.15 6.54
CA LEU A 152 9.32 -6.52 6.41
C LEU A 152 8.41 -6.95 7.57
N SER A 153 8.45 -8.23 7.94
CA SER A 153 7.63 -8.76 9.01
C SER A 153 7.99 -8.18 10.38
N VAL A 154 9.28 -7.92 10.62
CA VAL A 154 9.75 -7.24 11.82
C VAL A 154 9.23 -5.80 11.84
N VAL A 155 9.37 -5.05 10.75
CA VAL A 155 8.83 -3.68 10.62
C VAL A 155 7.32 -3.66 10.90
N CYS A 156 6.56 -4.64 10.38
CA CYS A 156 5.13 -4.75 10.61
C CYS A 156 4.75 -5.14 12.05
N ALA A 157 5.62 -5.84 12.77
CA ALA A 157 5.37 -6.27 14.14
C ALA A 157 5.66 -5.16 15.17
N LEU A 158 6.42 -4.13 14.80
CA LEU A 158 6.71 -3.00 15.68
C LEU A 158 5.44 -2.20 16.00
N VAL A 159 5.22 -1.97 17.29
CA VAL A 159 4.18 -1.05 17.79
C VAL A 159 4.64 0.38 17.52
N ASP A 160 5.84 0.72 18.01
CA ASP A 160 6.50 2.00 17.75
C ASP A 160 7.51 1.82 16.60
N PRO A 161 7.34 2.53 15.47
CA PRO A 161 8.29 2.49 14.37
C PRO A 161 9.71 2.81 14.81
N LEU A 162 10.70 2.09 14.26
CA LEU A 162 12.12 2.24 14.61
C LEU A 162 12.97 2.67 13.40
N PRO A 163 14.08 3.39 13.63
CA PRO A 163 15.08 3.65 12.59
C PRO A 163 15.77 2.35 12.13
N MET A 164 16.28 2.32 10.90
CA MET A 164 16.95 1.13 10.34
C MET A 164 18.10 0.63 11.22
N SER A 165 18.85 1.54 11.86
CA SER A 165 19.94 1.17 12.76
C SER A 165 19.46 0.44 14.02
N GLN A 166 18.26 0.75 14.52
CA GLN A 166 17.67 0.08 15.68
C GLN A 166 17.06 -1.25 15.26
N ILE A 167 16.41 -1.33 14.10
CA ILE A 167 15.94 -2.59 13.50
C ILE A 167 17.11 -3.57 13.28
N SER A 168 18.25 -3.06 12.78
CA SER A 168 19.48 -3.85 12.62
C SER A 168 19.99 -4.42 13.95
N LYS A 169 20.02 -3.61 15.01
CA LYS A 169 20.40 -4.09 16.36
C LYS A 169 19.43 -5.15 16.88
N LEU A 170 18.13 -4.93 16.70
CA LEU A 170 17.06 -5.82 17.13
C LEU A 170 17.15 -7.20 16.46
N LEU A 171 17.54 -7.23 15.19
CA LEU A 171 17.74 -8.46 14.42
C LEU A 171 19.10 -9.15 14.67
N GLY A 172 19.99 -8.51 15.42
CA GLY A 172 21.29 -9.05 15.79
C GLY A 172 22.30 -9.19 14.62
N PRO A 173 23.51 -9.70 14.87
CA PRO A 173 24.60 -9.69 13.89
C PRO A 173 24.36 -10.56 12.64
N SER A 174 23.51 -11.58 12.75
CA SER A 174 23.19 -12.50 11.65
C SER A 174 22.21 -11.88 10.66
N GLN A 175 21.04 -11.45 11.12
CA GLN A 175 19.96 -10.93 10.26
C GLN A 175 19.97 -9.40 10.14
N GLY A 176 20.58 -8.70 11.10
CA GLY A 176 20.59 -7.24 11.16
C GLY A 176 21.56 -6.57 10.19
N ARG A 177 22.60 -7.29 9.73
CA ARG A 177 23.66 -6.72 8.86
C ARG A 177 23.10 -6.14 7.56
N ASP A 178 22.10 -6.79 7.00
CA ASP A 178 21.59 -6.49 5.67
C ASP A 178 20.32 -5.64 5.65
N VAL A 179 19.87 -5.15 6.82
CA VAL A 179 18.59 -4.43 6.95
C VAL A 179 18.45 -3.28 5.97
N GLU A 180 19.47 -2.44 5.82
CA GLU A 180 19.40 -1.33 4.88
C GLU A 180 19.31 -1.81 3.42
N ARG A 181 20.20 -2.72 3.01
CA ARG A 181 20.22 -3.30 1.67
C ARG A 181 18.89 -3.96 1.30
N VAL A 182 18.29 -4.68 2.26
CA VAL A 182 17.07 -5.44 2.07
C VAL A 182 15.84 -4.51 2.06
N LEU A 183 15.69 -3.64 3.06
CA LEU A 183 14.53 -2.75 3.15
C LEU A 183 14.50 -1.73 2.00
N VAL A 184 15.65 -1.28 1.49
CA VAL A 184 15.70 -0.38 0.33
C VAL A 184 15.05 -0.98 -0.92
N GLN A 185 15.02 -2.30 -1.09
CA GLN A 185 14.34 -2.97 -2.20
C GLN A 185 12.80 -2.98 -2.04
N LEU A 186 12.29 -2.65 -0.85
CA LEU A 186 10.87 -2.66 -0.49
C LEU A 186 10.26 -1.24 -0.42
N ARG A 187 10.91 -0.23 -0.99
CA ARG A 187 10.45 1.18 -0.96
C ARG A 187 9.06 1.42 -1.56
N SER A 188 8.54 0.49 -2.35
CA SER A 188 7.16 0.56 -2.84
C SER A 188 6.11 0.20 -1.76
N VAL A 189 6.51 -0.53 -0.71
CA VAL A 189 5.62 -0.99 0.38
C VAL A 189 5.95 -0.37 1.74
N ILE A 190 7.15 0.16 1.92
CA ILE A 190 7.60 0.89 3.11
C ILE A 190 8.14 2.27 2.77
N GLU A 191 7.97 3.20 3.69
CA GLU A 191 8.50 4.56 3.61
C GLU A 191 9.81 4.63 4.37
N ILE A 192 10.89 4.87 3.63
CA ILE A 192 12.24 5.02 4.17
C ILE A 192 12.58 6.51 4.14
N PRO A 193 12.71 7.17 5.31
CA PRO A 193 13.06 8.58 5.37
C PRO A 193 14.47 8.84 4.82
N THR A 194 14.70 10.08 4.38
CA THR A 194 16.03 10.52 3.94
C THR A 194 17.01 10.64 5.11
N ASP A 195 16.51 11.05 6.28
CA ASP A 195 17.26 11.03 7.53
C ASP A 195 17.24 9.63 8.13
N SER A 196 18.41 9.00 8.25
CA SER A 196 18.58 7.63 8.76
C SER A 196 18.27 7.48 10.25
N SER A 197 18.17 8.59 10.98
CA SER A 197 17.74 8.63 12.38
C SER A 197 16.22 8.58 12.55
N CYS A 198 15.46 8.81 11.49
CA CYS A 198 14.01 8.74 11.51
C CYS A 198 13.49 7.29 11.35
N PRO A 199 12.30 6.98 11.89
CA PRO A 199 11.72 5.64 11.78
C PRO A 199 11.34 5.22 10.36
N VAL A 200 11.37 3.91 10.10
CA VAL A 200 10.79 3.31 8.89
C VAL A 200 9.31 3.04 9.12
N TYR A 201 8.46 3.47 8.17
CA TYR A 201 7.01 3.27 8.24
C TYR A 201 6.53 2.30 7.17
N ILE A 202 5.43 1.61 7.42
CA ILE A 202 4.70 0.90 6.36
C ILE A 202 3.89 1.90 5.55
N SER A 203 3.83 1.75 4.23
CA SER A 203 3.07 2.67 3.39
C SER A 203 1.56 2.51 3.53
N HIS A 204 1.08 1.33 3.92
CA HIS A 204 -0.34 1.08 4.12
C HIS A 204 -0.60 -0.09 5.08
N SER A 205 -1.74 -0.06 5.77
CA SER A 205 -2.14 -1.10 6.74
C SER A 205 -2.35 -2.49 6.10
N SER A 206 -2.66 -2.57 4.80
CA SER A 206 -2.74 -3.86 4.07
C SER A 206 -1.42 -4.63 4.07
N VAL A 207 -0.27 -3.97 4.26
CA VAL A 207 1.00 -4.66 4.43
C VAL A 207 0.99 -5.46 5.74
N ARG A 208 0.52 -4.88 6.85
CA ARG A 208 0.34 -5.63 8.11
C ARG A 208 -0.67 -6.76 7.94
N ASP A 209 -1.77 -6.53 7.22
CA ASP A 209 -2.78 -7.57 6.95
C ASP A 209 -2.18 -8.75 6.16
N TYR A 210 -1.32 -8.45 5.19
CA TYR A 210 -0.54 -9.43 4.42
C TYR A 210 0.40 -10.25 5.29
N VAL A 211 1.19 -9.61 6.14
CA VAL A 211 2.15 -10.34 7.00
C VAL A 211 1.47 -11.08 8.16
N SER A 212 0.28 -10.68 8.56
CA SER A 212 -0.39 -11.26 9.74
C SER A 212 -0.92 -12.67 9.48
N HIS A 213 -1.40 -12.98 8.28
CA HIS A 213 -2.03 -14.26 7.98
C HIS A 213 -1.12 -15.19 7.17
N ARG A 214 -1.00 -16.45 7.62
CA ARG A 214 -0.12 -17.46 7.00
C ARG A 214 -0.49 -17.77 5.54
N SER A 215 -1.77 -17.67 5.17
CA SER A 215 -2.27 -17.96 3.83
C SER A 215 -1.95 -16.88 2.80
N ASN A 216 -1.52 -15.70 3.23
CA ASN A 216 -1.41 -14.54 2.35
C ASN A 216 -0.05 -14.47 1.64
N CYS A 217 1.01 -15.05 2.21
CA CYS A 217 2.36 -15.04 1.65
C CYS A 217 2.85 -16.47 1.36
N SER A 218 3.31 -16.70 0.13
CA SER A 218 3.86 -17.99 -0.30
C SER A 218 5.24 -18.32 0.30
N LEU A 219 6.01 -17.31 0.73
CA LEU A 219 7.38 -17.45 1.25
C LEU A 219 7.46 -17.84 2.73
N ARG A 220 6.32 -17.88 3.43
CA ARG A 220 6.27 -17.96 4.90
C ARG A 220 6.48 -19.36 5.49
N GLN A 221 6.73 -20.37 4.68
CA GLN A 221 6.70 -21.77 5.14
C GLN A 221 7.83 -22.13 6.13
N ASP A 222 8.98 -21.43 6.11
CA ASP A 222 10.17 -21.78 6.90
C ASP A 222 10.73 -20.65 7.81
N THR A 223 10.03 -19.53 7.97
CA THR A 223 10.56 -18.39 8.76
C THR A 223 10.09 -18.40 10.22
N THR A 224 11.04 -18.19 11.14
CA THR A 224 10.75 -17.95 12.57
C THR A 224 9.80 -16.75 12.71
N SER A 225 8.78 -16.88 13.54
CA SER A 225 7.82 -15.80 13.77
C SER A 225 8.55 -14.52 14.19
N PRO A 226 8.20 -13.34 13.65
CA PRO A 226 8.79 -12.06 14.08
C PRO A 226 8.65 -11.87 15.59
N HIS A 227 7.53 -12.28 16.17
CA HIS A 227 7.31 -12.22 17.62
C HIS A 227 8.29 -13.10 18.41
N SER A 228 8.71 -14.25 17.87
CA SER A 228 9.71 -15.09 18.51
C SER A 228 11.11 -14.47 18.44
N LEU A 229 11.43 -13.75 17.35
CA LEU A 229 12.69 -13.00 17.25
C LEU A 229 12.71 -11.80 18.21
N LEU A 230 11.61 -11.05 18.27
CA LEU A 230 11.46 -9.90 19.17
C LEU A 230 11.43 -10.30 20.66
N ALA A 231 10.97 -11.51 20.98
CA ALA A 231 10.99 -12.01 22.35
C ALA A 231 12.39 -12.44 22.82
N LEU A 232 13.34 -12.64 21.91
CA LEU A 232 14.71 -13.09 22.18
C LEU A 232 15.75 -11.95 22.14
N SER A 233 15.35 -10.77 21.68
CA SER A 233 16.16 -9.55 21.58
C SER A 233 15.94 -8.63 22.78
#